data_AF-A0A6G0XD30-F1
#
_entry.id   AF-A0A6G0XD30-F1
#
_cell.length_a   1.000
_cell.length_b   1.000
_cell.length_c   1.000
_cell.angle_alpha   90.00
_cell.angle_beta   90.00
_cell.angle_gamma   90.00
#
_symmetry.space_group_name_H-M   'P 1'
#
loop_
_entity.id
_entity.type
_entity.pdbx_description
1 polymer ?
#
loop_
_entity_poly.entity_id
_entity_poly.type
_entity_poly.pdbx_seq_one_letter_code
_entity_poly.pdbx_strand_id
1 'polypeptide(L)'
;MAKEVSIAVVGGGLSGWSAAYFMSKKASITRLRIDVFDAKHTVGGRAKSIGNVDVGGAWIWPSNTLARSLIDKLCVPHFEDTMAGNAVEGHSHVNITTHLSTCVTEVQYNHNNRVVLHWKNLETGNVDSTEVDLVALPSRLAAQSIIFSPPLPAQSHKAMLQLNIWMASMAKISLRFTTPWWTKGAHPINYLRAPSQWIAQLMDASTPHVNAIVAFTVPPPFPMTSPTYSTSPSELTQSTSEFDKWLRELVASIQAIASSRYFRVSDSDWKATLEYLDLYSWQHDQFIFSTDGIHKPGHDLYYQHPNDGGDVLREPIRFPDDPTKIGIVFAGSETDNLFPGFVEGALRAGRRCAEDLQHVN
;
A
#
# COMPACT_ATOMS: atom_id res chain seq x y z
N MET A 1 18.20 -2.16 -35.45
CA MET A 1 17.15 -2.78 -34.61
C MET A 1 16.71 -1.74 -33.58
N ALA A 2 15.42 -1.63 -33.29
CA ALA A 2 14.95 -0.72 -32.26
C ALA A 2 15.46 -1.21 -30.89
N LYS A 3 16.13 -0.35 -30.12
CA LYS A 3 16.68 -0.70 -28.79
C LYS A 3 15.51 -0.99 -27.85
N GLU A 4 15.54 -2.14 -27.18
CA GLU A 4 14.61 -2.45 -26.09
C GLU A 4 15.05 -1.70 -24.83
N VAL A 5 14.13 -0.98 -24.21
CA VAL A 5 14.32 -0.38 -22.88
C VAL A 5 13.83 -1.39 -21.85
N SER A 6 14.61 -1.61 -20.80
CA SER A 6 14.32 -2.55 -19.72
C SER A 6 14.26 -1.83 -18.38
N ILE A 7 13.20 -2.08 -17.60
CA ILE A 7 12.93 -1.40 -16.33
C ILE A 7 12.63 -2.45 -15.27
N ALA A 8 13.20 -2.29 -14.07
CA ALA A 8 12.73 -2.99 -12.89
C ALA A 8 11.89 -2.06 -12.02
N VAL A 9 10.71 -2.52 -11.60
CA VAL A 9 9.90 -1.86 -10.57
C VAL A 9 9.97 -2.70 -9.32
N VAL A 10 10.50 -2.14 -8.24
CA VAL A 10 10.57 -2.83 -6.95
C VAL A 10 9.36 -2.40 -6.11
N GLY A 11 8.55 -3.36 -5.68
CA GLY A 11 7.27 -3.16 -5.01
C GLY A 11 6.09 -2.97 -5.98
N GLY A 12 5.22 -3.99 -6.06
CA GLY A 12 3.96 -4.02 -6.81
C GLY A 12 2.78 -3.38 -6.08
N GLY A 13 3.02 -2.31 -5.33
CA GLY A 13 1.98 -1.43 -4.80
C GLY A 13 1.44 -0.46 -5.85
N LEU A 14 0.44 0.37 -5.48
CA LEU A 14 -0.15 1.36 -6.39
C LEU A 14 0.89 2.29 -7.05
N SER A 15 1.96 2.66 -6.35
CA SER A 15 2.98 3.54 -6.92
C SER A 15 3.85 2.84 -7.97
N GLY A 16 4.25 1.59 -7.73
CA GLY A 16 5.00 0.79 -8.71
C GLY A 16 4.17 0.46 -9.94
N TRP A 17 2.92 0.05 -9.76
CA TRP A 17 2.00 -0.17 -10.88
C TRP A 17 1.66 1.11 -11.64
N SER A 18 1.55 2.25 -10.95
CA SER A 18 1.42 3.56 -11.61
C SER A 18 2.65 3.88 -12.45
N ALA A 19 3.86 3.63 -11.95
CA ALA A 19 5.09 3.80 -12.72
C ALA A 19 5.05 2.91 -13.97
N ALA A 20 4.85 1.60 -13.82
CA ALA A 20 4.75 0.67 -14.95
C ALA A 20 3.70 1.12 -15.99
N TYR A 21 2.51 1.54 -15.53
CA TYR A 21 1.45 2.06 -16.40
C TYR A 21 1.90 3.30 -17.18
N PHE A 22 2.38 4.36 -16.52
CA PHE A 22 2.76 5.59 -17.22
C PHE A 22 3.99 5.42 -18.11
N MET A 23 4.93 4.56 -17.72
CA MET A 23 6.08 4.16 -18.53
C MET A 23 5.62 3.45 -19.82
N SER A 24 4.66 2.54 -19.72
CA SER A 24 4.08 1.82 -20.88
C SER A 24 3.38 2.72 -21.90
N LYS A 25 3.06 3.97 -21.54
CA LYS A 25 2.38 4.94 -22.42
C LYS A 25 3.35 5.95 -23.04
N LYS A 26 4.67 5.85 -22.81
CA LYS A 26 5.66 6.75 -23.42
C LYS A 26 5.87 6.41 -24.91
N ALA A 27 5.33 7.25 -25.78
CA ALA A 27 5.41 7.09 -27.24
C ALA A 27 6.84 7.06 -27.80
N SER A 28 7.83 7.58 -27.07
CA SER A 28 9.25 7.53 -27.45
C SER A 28 9.88 6.14 -27.34
N ILE A 29 9.19 5.16 -26.72
CA ILE A 29 9.73 3.83 -26.48
C ILE A 29 9.10 2.84 -27.47
N THR A 30 9.93 2.34 -28.38
CA THR A 30 9.53 1.40 -29.44
C THR A 30 9.39 -0.05 -28.96
N ARG A 31 10.08 -0.41 -27.86
CA ARG A 31 10.01 -1.73 -27.22
C ARG A 31 10.39 -1.60 -25.75
N LEU A 32 9.53 -2.08 -24.86
CA LEU A 32 9.67 -1.92 -23.42
C LEU A 32 9.49 -3.25 -22.69
N ARG A 33 10.46 -3.61 -21.85
CA ARG A 33 10.36 -4.70 -20.87
C ARG A 33 10.26 -4.09 -19.47
N ILE A 34 9.26 -4.50 -18.70
CA ILE A 34 9.11 -4.11 -17.29
C ILE A 34 9.03 -5.38 -16.43
N ASP A 35 9.94 -5.51 -15.48
CA ASP A 35 9.93 -6.56 -14.47
C ASP A 35 9.48 -5.95 -13.13
N VAL A 36 8.30 -6.35 -12.63
CA VAL A 36 7.73 -5.88 -11.36
C VAL A 36 8.01 -6.92 -10.28
N PHE A 37 8.86 -6.60 -9.30
CA PHE A 37 9.19 -7.48 -8.18
C PHE A 37 8.39 -7.09 -6.94
N ASP A 38 7.58 -8.01 -6.39
CA ASP A 38 6.88 -7.80 -5.12
C ASP A 38 7.21 -8.91 -4.14
N ALA A 39 7.56 -8.52 -2.91
CA ALA A 39 7.84 -9.45 -1.83
C ALA A 39 6.60 -10.21 -1.35
N LYS A 40 5.40 -9.64 -1.56
CA LYS A 40 4.13 -10.32 -1.26
C LYS A 40 3.74 -11.25 -2.41
N HIS A 41 3.00 -12.30 -2.06
CA HIS A 41 2.35 -13.21 -3.01
C HIS A 41 1.13 -12.59 -3.73
N THR A 42 0.84 -11.30 -3.47
CA THR A 42 -0.25 -10.54 -4.09
C THR A 42 0.20 -9.12 -4.39
N VAL A 43 -0.37 -8.52 -5.43
CA VAL A 43 -0.18 -7.09 -5.75
C VAL A 43 -1.02 -6.19 -4.85
N GLY A 44 -0.75 -4.88 -4.87
CA GLY A 44 -1.58 -3.85 -4.25
C GLY A 44 -0.91 -3.14 -3.08
N GLY A 45 0.09 -3.76 -2.44
CA GLY A 45 0.87 -3.16 -1.36
C GLY A 45 0.00 -2.78 -0.16
N ARG A 46 -0.31 -1.48 -0.03
CA ARG A 46 -1.18 -0.91 1.04
C ARG A 46 -2.66 -0.76 0.64
N ALA A 47 -3.00 -1.02 -0.62
CA ALA A 47 -4.38 -1.21 -1.04
C ALA A 47 -4.72 -2.69 -0.84
N LYS A 48 -5.54 -3.00 0.17
CA LYS A 48 -5.83 -4.37 0.60
C LYS A 48 -7.29 -4.48 1.01
N SER A 49 -7.95 -5.53 0.54
CA SER A 49 -9.32 -5.87 0.89
C SER A 49 -9.39 -7.27 1.50
N ILE A 50 -10.33 -7.47 2.43
CA ILE A 50 -10.71 -8.76 2.98
C ILE A 50 -12.23 -8.84 2.94
N GLY A 51 -12.78 -9.93 2.42
CA GLY A 51 -14.25 -10.10 2.32
C GLY A 51 -14.96 -8.97 1.57
N ASN A 52 -14.32 -8.42 0.52
CA ASN A 52 -14.77 -7.25 -0.25
C ASN A 52 -14.87 -5.93 0.55
N VAL A 53 -14.18 -5.84 1.68
CA VAL A 53 -14.06 -4.60 2.46
C VAL A 53 -12.59 -4.20 2.51
N ASP A 54 -12.31 -2.93 2.21
CA ASP A 54 -10.93 -2.42 2.22
C ASP A 54 -10.42 -2.23 3.66
N VAL A 55 -9.43 -3.04 4.02
CA VAL A 55 -8.65 -2.94 5.26
C VAL A 55 -7.35 -2.15 5.08
N GLY A 56 -7.08 -1.69 3.85
CA GLY A 56 -6.03 -0.75 3.51
C GLY A 56 -6.53 0.65 3.13
N GLY A 57 -5.76 1.31 2.26
CA GLY A 57 -6.15 2.60 1.67
C GLY A 57 -7.34 2.41 0.73
N ALA A 58 -8.42 3.15 0.99
CA ALA A 58 -9.73 2.94 0.35
C ALA A 58 -10.35 4.23 -0.22
N TRP A 59 -10.09 5.38 0.41
CA TRP A 59 -10.81 6.61 0.12
C TRP A 59 -10.14 7.44 -0.97
N ILE A 60 -10.95 7.88 -1.92
CA ILE A 60 -10.60 8.80 -3.01
C ILE A 60 -11.49 10.04 -2.87
N TRP A 61 -10.87 11.21 -2.69
CA TRP A 61 -11.56 12.49 -2.53
C TRP A 61 -11.73 13.24 -3.86
N PRO A 62 -12.63 14.24 -3.94
CA PRO A 62 -12.81 15.05 -5.15
C PRO A 62 -11.51 15.70 -5.67
N SER A 63 -10.57 16.03 -4.77
CA SER A 63 -9.26 16.61 -5.09
C SER A 63 -8.25 15.59 -5.64
N ASN A 64 -8.52 14.29 -5.58
CA ASN A 64 -7.64 13.25 -6.12
C ASN A 64 -7.88 13.07 -7.62
N THR A 65 -7.51 14.11 -8.36
CA THR A 65 -7.79 14.22 -9.81
C THR A 65 -7.15 13.09 -10.61
N LEU A 66 -5.93 12.65 -10.25
CA LEU A 66 -5.26 11.55 -10.96
C LEU A 66 -5.94 10.22 -10.67
N ALA A 67 -6.24 9.93 -9.41
CA ALA A 67 -6.94 8.71 -9.03
C ALA A 67 -8.29 8.58 -9.73
N ARG A 68 -9.10 9.65 -9.70
CA ARG A 68 -10.41 9.67 -10.37
C ARG A 68 -10.27 9.47 -11.88
N SER A 69 -9.33 10.18 -12.52
CA SER A 69 -9.08 10.01 -13.95
C SER A 69 -8.65 8.58 -14.32
N LEU A 70 -7.84 7.93 -13.48
CA LEU A 70 -7.42 6.55 -13.71
C LEU A 70 -8.55 5.54 -13.45
N ILE A 71 -9.41 5.77 -12.46
CA ILE A 71 -10.61 4.94 -12.22
C ILE A 71 -11.47 4.93 -13.49
N ASP A 72 -11.79 6.12 -14.03
CA ASP A 72 -12.60 6.24 -15.24
C ASP A 72 -11.91 5.57 -16.44
N LYS A 73 -10.60 5.79 -16.60
CA LYS A 73 -9.83 5.31 -17.75
C LYS A 73 -9.54 3.81 -17.74
N LEU A 74 -9.40 3.23 -16.55
CA LEU A 74 -9.21 1.79 -16.35
C LEU A 74 -10.55 1.05 -16.19
N CYS A 75 -11.67 1.77 -16.31
CA CYS A 75 -13.02 1.26 -16.09
C CYS A 75 -13.11 0.49 -14.76
N VAL A 76 -12.50 1.03 -13.70
CA VAL A 76 -12.69 0.48 -12.35
C VAL A 76 -14.14 0.75 -11.97
N PRO A 77 -14.94 -0.28 -11.64
CA PRO A 77 -16.36 -0.08 -11.35
C PRO A 77 -16.55 0.94 -10.23
N HIS A 78 -17.30 2.01 -10.51
CA HIS A 78 -17.76 2.92 -9.46
C HIS A 78 -18.82 2.19 -8.62
N PHE A 79 -18.97 2.58 -7.35
CA PHE A 79 -19.94 1.93 -6.45
C PHE A 79 -21.42 2.03 -6.91
N GLU A 80 -21.72 2.88 -7.89
CA GLU A 80 -23.05 2.99 -8.54
C GLU A 80 -23.17 2.14 -9.82
N ASP A 81 -22.06 1.62 -10.37
CA ASP A 81 -22.01 0.85 -11.61
C ASP A 81 -21.77 -0.64 -11.32
N THR A 82 -22.80 -1.46 -11.56
CA THR A 82 -22.63 -2.92 -11.61
C THR A 82 -21.88 -3.32 -12.87
N MET A 83 -20.66 -3.88 -12.71
CA MET A 83 -20.00 -4.93 -13.52
C MET A 83 -18.55 -4.62 -13.97
N ALA A 84 -17.71 -5.66 -13.76
CA ALA A 84 -16.50 -6.10 -14.47
C ALA A 84 -15.55 -5.04 -15.08
N GLY A 85 -14.38 -4.88 -14.45
CA GLY A 85 -13.25 -4.16 -15.02
C GLY A 85 -12.72 -4.83 -16.29
N ASN A 86 -12.51 -4.04 -17.34
CA ASN A 86 -11.89 -4.49 -18.58
C ASN A 86 -10.36 -4.43 -18.48
N ALA A 87 -9.69 -5.45 -19.03
CA ALA A 87 -8.24 -5.47 -19.16
C ALA A 87 -7.74 -4.28 -20.01
N VAL A 88 -6.65 -3.66 -19.58
CA VAL A 88 -5.93 -2.66 -20.38
C VAL A 88 -5.42 -3.34 -21.64
N GLU A 89 -5.77 -2.82 -22.82
CA GLU A 89 -5.30 -3.31 -24.12
C GLU A 89 -3.80 -3.60 -24.10
N GLY A 90 -3.43 -4.83 -24.49
CA GLY A 90 -2.06 -5.26 -24.65
C GLY A 90 -1.39 -4.48 -25.77
N HIS A 91 -0.58 -3.51 -25.41
CA HIS A 91 0.31 -2.83 -26.36
C HIS A 91 1.36 -3.83 -26.83
N SER A 92 1.36 -4.18 -28.12
CA SER A 92 2.25 -5.19 -28.72
C SER A 92 3.77 -4.92 -28.55
N HIS A 93 4.14 -3.74 -28.07
CA HIS A 93 5.52 -3.30 -27.84
C HIS A 93 5.92 -3.25 -26.35
N VAL A 94 5.01 -3.56 -25.42
CA VAL A 94 5.27 -3.56 -23.98
C VAL A 94 5.09 -4.96 -23.43
N ASN A 95 6.13 -5.47 -22.77
CA ASN A 95 6.08 -6.72 -22.01
C ASN A 95 6.23 -6.41 -20.52
N ILE A 96 5.23 -6.76 -19.71
CA ILE A 96 5.27 -6.61 -18.25
C ILE A 96 5.22 -7.99 -17.61
N THR A 97 6.26 -8.33 -16.84
CA THR A 97 6.35 -9.56 -16.06
C THR A 97 6.26 -9.23 -14.58
N THR A 98 5.42 -9.95 -13.84
CA THR A 98 5.30 -9.79 -12.38
C THR A 98 5.95 -10.96 -11.67
N HIS A 99 6.88 -10.67 -10.77
CA HIS A 99 7.60 -11.61 -9.92
C HIS A 99 7.08 -11.44 -8.49
N LEU A 100 6.05 -12.21 -8.12
CA LEU A 100 5.48 -12.22 -6.77
C LEU A 100 6.31 -13.08 -5.82
N SER A 101 6.12 -12.89 -4.52
CA SER A 101 6.90 -13.55 -3.47
C SER A 101 8.40 -13.45 -3.72
N THR A 102 8.86 -12.32 -4.28
CA THR A 102 10.24 -12.12 -4.73
C THR A 102 10.80 -10.84 -4.13
N CYS A 103 11.81 -11.01 -3.27
CA CYS A 103 12.53 -9.89 -2.68
C CYS A 103 13.76 -9.56 -3.51
N VAL A 104 13.87 -8.31 -3.97
CA VAL A 104 15.17 -7.76 -4.38
C VAL A 104 16.05 -7.66 -3.13
N THR A 105 17.26 -8.19 -3.21
CA THR A 105 18.21 -8.26 -2.09
C THR A 105 19.42 -7.37 -2.32
N GLU A 106 19.77 -7.12 -3.58
CA GLU A 106 20.93 -6.30 -3.93
C GLU A 106 20.71 -5.54 -5.23
N VAL A 107 21.26 -4.34 -5.30
CA VAL A 107 21.27 -3.47 -6.48
C VAL A 107 22.70 -2.99 -6.71
N GLN A 108 23.23 -3.28 -7.90
CA GLN A 108 24.57 -2.89 -8.34
C GLN A 108 24.54 -2.19 -9.69
N TYR A 109 25.67 -1.61 -10.09
CA TYR A 109 25.86 -1.02 -11.41
C TYR A 109 27.00 -1.74 -12.13
N ASN A 110 26.80 -2.07 -13.41
CA ASN A 110 27.84 -2.68 -14.24
C ASN A 110 28.54 -1.65 -15.15
N HIS A 111 29.65 -2.07 -15.75
CA HIS A 111 30.48 -1.25 -16.65
C HIS A 111 29.77 -0.78 -17.93
N ASN A 112 28.59 -1.32 -18.24
CA ASN A 112 27.79 -0.97 -19.42
C ASN A 112 26.70 0.07 -19.11
N ASN A 113 26.77 0.74 -17.95
CA ASN A 113 25.72 1.63 -17.46
C ASN A 113 24.35 0.91 -17.40
N ARG A 114 24.34 -0.28 -16.82
CA ARG A 114 23.12 -1.04 -16.50
C ARG A 114 23.05 -1.27 -14.99
N VAL A 115 21.83 -1.29 -14.48
CA VAL A 115 21.56 -1.65 -13.09
C VAL A 115 21.34 -3.16 -13.02
N VAL A 116 22.06 -3.83 -12.13
CA VAL A 116 21.94 -5.28 -11.88
C VAL A 116 21.16 -5.47 -10.58
N LEU A 117 20.02 -6.15 -10.65
CA LEU A 117 19.23 -6.51 -9.48
C LEU A 117 19.43 -7.99 -9.18
N HIS A 118 19.80 -8.31 -7.95
CA HIS A 118 19.72 -9.67 -7.43
C HIS A 118 18.47 -9.81 -6.59
N TRP A 119 17.82 -10.95 -6.72
CA TRP A 119 16.57 -11.22 -6.01
C TRP A 119 16.49 -12.66 -5.54
N LYS A 120 15.64 -12.87 -4.55
CA LYS A 120 15.31 -14.18 -3.98
C LYS A 120 13.80 -14.39 -3.99
N ASN A 121 13.35 -15.50 -4.57
CA ASN A 121 12.00 -15.96 -4.41
C ASN A 121 11.82 -16.59 -3.02
N LEU A 122 10.86 -16.10 -2.24
CA LEU A 122 10.60 -16.46 -0.86
C LEU A 122 9.90 -17.81 -0.72
N GLU A 123 9.21 -18.28 -1.76
CA GLU A 123 8.52 -19.57 -1.76
C GLU A 123 9.45 -20.70 -2.18
N THR A 124 10.19 -20.52 -3.27
CA THR A 124 11.09 -21.55 -3.81
C THR A 124 12.50 -21.49 -3.23
N GLY A 125 12.90 -20.34 -2.69
CA GLY A 125 14.27 -20.07 -2.25
C GLY A 125 15.23 -19.75 -3.39
N ASN A 126 14.78 -19.78 -4.66
CA ASN A 126 15.61 -19.50 -5.83
C ASN A 126 16.19 -18.09 -5.77
N VAL A 127 17.46 -17.96 -6.14
CA VAL A 127 18.18 -16.69 -6.25
C VAL A 127 18.60 -16.52 -7.70
N ASP A 128 18.39 -15.33 -8.25
CA ASP A 128 18.77 -15.00 -9.62
C ASP A 128 19.02 -13.49 -9.74
N SER A 129 19.30 -13.02 -10.96
CA SER A 129 19.56 -11.62 -11.25
C SER A 129 19.02 -11.17 -12.61
N THR A 130 18.86 -9.86 -12.77
CA THR A 130 18.50 -9.26 -14.06
C THR A 130 19.20 -7.92 -14.25
N GLU A 131 19.55 -7.61 -15.50
CA GLU A 131 20.08 -6.31 -15.87
C GLU A 131 19.00 -5.44 -16.52
N VAL A 132 18.87 -4.21 -16.06
CA VAL A 132 17.90 -3.23 -16.56
C VAL A 132 18.57 -1.87 -16.80
N ASP A 133 17.89 -1.00 -17.55
CA ASP A 133 18.34 0.37 -17.80
C ASP A 133 17.92 1.32 -16.67
N LEU A 134 16.82 1.02 -15.97
CA LEU A 134 16.26 1.87 -14.91
C LEU A 134 15.60 1.04 -13.80
N VAL A 135 15.70 1.50 -12.55
CA VAL A 135 14.96 0.96 -11.40
C VAL A 135 14.02 2.00 -10.81
N ALA A 136 12.73 1.68 -10.73
CA ALA A 136 11.78 2.42 -9.90
C ALA A 136 11.74 1.78 -8.50
N LEU A 137 12.30 2.48 -7.53
CA LEU A 137 12.55 1.98 -6.18
C LEU A 137 11.53 2.54 -5.17
N PRO A 138 10.93 1.72 -4.28
CA PRO A 138 10.18 2.23 -3.15
C PRO A 138 11.19 2.72 -2.10
N SER A 139 10.79 3.66 -1.26
CA SER A 139 11.76 4.32 -0.39
C SER A 139 12.12 3.50 0.86
N ARG A 140 11.30 3.50 1.89
CA ARG A 140 11.72 3.12 3.26
C ARG A 140 12.28 1.69 3.38
N LEU A 141 11.52 0.67 2.96
CA LEU A 141 11.94 -0.73 3.15
C LEU A 141 13.15 -1.07 2.30
N ALA A 142 13.27 -0.50 1.09
CA ALA A 142 14.44 -0.70 0.25
C ALA A 142 15.73 -0.25 0.93
N ALA A 143 15.72 0.87 1.66
CA ALA A 143 16.90 1.34 2.41
C ALA A 143 17.35 0.38 3.52
N GLN A 144 16.47 -0.50 3.99
CA GLN A 144 16.75 -1.45 5.07
C GLN A 144 17.05 -2.86 4.56
N SER A 145 16.37 -3.30 3.51
CA SER A 145 16.39 -4.68 3.05
C SER A 145 17.25 -4.94 1.83
N ILE A 146 17.70 -3.88 1.12
CA ILE A 146 18.47 -3.99 -0.12
C ILE A 146 19.90 -3.48 0.14
N ILE A 147 20.87 -4.29 -0.27
CA ILE A 147 22.27 -3.89 -0.32
C ILE A 147 22.51 -3.10 -1.62
N PHE A 148 23.14 -1.93 -1.51
CA PHE A 148 23.49 -1.10 -2.67
C PHE A 148 25.01 -1.07 -2.84
N SER A 149 25.49 -1.34 -4.06
CA SER A 149 26.91 -1.27 -4.42
C SER A 149 27.13 -0.42 -5.68
N PRO A 150 27.73 0.79 -5.58
CA PRO A 150 28.14 1.44 -4.33
C PRO A 150 26.92 1.83 -3.45
N PRO A 151 27.14 2.12 -2.16
CA PRO A 151 26.07 2.58 -1.29
C PRO A 151 25.36 3.81 -1.86
N LEU A 152 24.04 3.91 -1.59
CA LEU A 152 23.28 5.12 -1.91
C LEU A 152 23.93 6.35 -1.27
N PRO A 153 23.79 7.55 -1.87
CA PRO A 153 24.20 8.79 -1.23
C PRO A 153 23.62 8.89 0.19
N ALA A 154 24.47 9.26 1.15
CA ALA A 154 24.11 9.23 2.57
C ALA A 154 22.86 10.07 2.90
N GLN A 155 22.65 11.19 2.19
CA GLN A 155 21.47 12.02 2.34
C GLN A 155 20.19 11.31 1.87
N SER A 156 20.23 10.63 0.71
CA SER A 156 19.10 9.85 0.19
C SER A 156 18.78 8.67 1.09
N HIS A 157 19.79 7.90 1.53
CA HIS A 157 19.61 6.77 2.43
C HIS A 157 18.99 7.21 3.77
N LYS A 158 19.51 8.28 4.37
CA LYS A 158 18.95 8.88 5.58
C LYS A 158 17.50 9.34 5.38
N ALA A 159 17.21 10.02 4.27
CA ALA A 159 15.86 10.50 3.98
C ALA A 159 14.88 9.33 3.82
N MET A 160 15.26 8.24 3.15
CA MET A 160 14.44 7.02 3.03
C MET A 160 14.08 6.44 4.39
N LEU A 161 15.05 6.35 5.32
CA LEU A 161 14.83 5.82 6.67
C LEU A 161 13.95 6.72 7.54
N GLN A 162 13.94 8.03 7.28
CA GLN A 162 13.16 9.01 8.05
C GLN A 162 11.69 9.12 7.62
N LEU A 163 11.29 8.49 6.51
CA LEU A 163 9.92 8.53 6.04
C LEU A 163 8.97 7.84 7.01
N ASN A 164 7.90 8.53 7.41
CA ASN A 164 6.87 7.96 8.26
C ASN A 164 5.83 7.21 7.40
N ILE A 165 5.61 5.93 7.67
CA ILE A 165 4.48 5.20 7.11
C ILE A 165 3.36 5.24 8.13
N TRP A 166 2.48 6.25 8.05
CA TRP A 166 1.45 6.48 9.06
C TRP A 166 0.53 5.27 9.30
N MET A 167 0.23 4.49 8.26
CA MET A 167 -0.60 3.27 8.40
C MET A 167 0.09 2.18 9.23
N ALA A 168 1.42 2.15 9.29
CA ALA A 168 2.16 1.07 9.94
C ALA A 168 1.93 0.99 11.45
N SER A 169 1.47 2.06 12.09
CA SER A 169 1.16 2.10 13.52
C SER A 169 -0.31 1.79 13.83
N MET A 170 -1.09 1.37 12.82
CA MET A 170 -2.53 1.17 12.95
C MET A 170 -2.89 -0.29 12.68
N ALA A 171 -3.97 -0.75 13.31
CA ALA A 171 -4.78 -1.81 12.75
C ALA A 171 -6.04 -1.22 12.12
N LYS A 172 -6.60 -1.97 11.17
CA LYS A 172 -7.93 -1.69 10.64
C LYS A 172 -8.79 -2.92 10.85
N ILE A 173 -9.92 -2.69 11.52
CA ILE A 173 -10.94 -3.70 11.76
C ILE A 173 -12.11 -3.45 10.80
N SER A 174 -12.67 -4.51 10.25
CA SER A 174 -13.87 -4.51 9.42
C SER A 174 -14.91 -5.39 10.12
N LEU A 175 -16.09 -4.83 10.30
CA LEU A 175 -17.26 -5.49 10.89
C LEU A 175 -18.31 -5.60 9.80
N ARG A 176 -18.66 -6.81 9.41
CA ARG A 176 -19.63 -7.11 8.33
C ARG A 176 -20.97 -7.51 8.92
N PHE A 177 -22.04 -6.96 8.36
CA PHE A 177 -23.40 -7.14 8.86
C PHE A 177 -24.34 -7.66 7.76
N THR A 178 -25.28 -8.52 8.13
CA THR A 178 -26.39 -8.94 7.25
C THR A 178 -27.21 -7.74 6.78
N THR A 179 -27.54 -6.86 7.73
CA THR A 179 -28.38 -5.67 7.53
C THR A 179 -27.73 -4.48 8.22
N PRO A 180 -27.60 -3.31 7.56
CA PRO A 180 -27.03 -2.14 8.18
C PRO A 180 -28.03 -1.57 9.21
N TRP A 181 -27.60 -1.43 10.46
CA TRP A 181 -28.38 -0.71 11.49
C TRP A 181 -28.16 0.82 11.41
N TRP A 182 -27.19 1.27 10.60
CA TRP A 182 -26.96 2.67 10.29
C TRP A 182 -27.62 3.05 8.96
N THR A 183 -27.96 4.32 8.81
CA THR A 183 -28.35 4.85 7.50
C THR A 183 -27.13 4.85 6.58
N LYS A 184 -27.21 4.35 5.35
CA LYS A 184 -26.15 4.57 4.36
C LYS A 184 -26.30 5.98 3.78
N GLY A 185 -25.20 6.69 3.56
CA GLY A 185 -25.24 8.03 2.94
C GLY A 185 -24.19 8.98 3.51
N ALA A 186 -24.24 10.24 3.10
CA ALA A 186 -23.14 11.18 3.29
C ALA A 186 -22.65 11.31 4.76
N HIS A 187 -23.56 11.41 5.75
CA HIS A 187 -23.17 11.71 7.14
C HIS A 187 -24.01 11.07 8.25
N PRO A 188 -23.92 9.75 8.46
CA PRO A 188 -24.27 9.15 9.74
C PRO A 188 -23.02 8.66 10.48
N ILE A 189 -22.17 7.79 9.90
CA ILE A 189 -20.93 7.28 10.52
C ILE A 189 -19.64 7.62 9.76
N ASN A 190 -19.72 8.24 8.59
CA ASN A 190 -18.65 8.34 7.58
C ASN A 190 -17.34 9.02 7.99
N TYR A 191 -17.25 9.58 9.20
CA TYR A 191 -16.00 10.09 9.75
C TYR A 191 -16.13 10.30 11.26
N LEU A 192 -16.73 9.34 11.98
CA LEU A 192 -16.89 9.52 13.43
C LEU A 192 -15.52 9.39 14.10
N ARG A 193 -14.97 10.54 14.52
CA ARG A 193 -13.82 10.58 15.42
C ARG A 193 -14.32 10.15 16.79
N ALA A 194 -13.89 8.98 17.21
CA ALA A 194 -14.26 8.41 18.49
C ALA A 194 -13.00 8.09 19.30
N PRO A 195 -12.15 9.11 19.59
CA PRO A 195 -10.91 8.92 20.33
C PRO A 195 -11.23 8.30 21.69
N SER A 196 -11.06 6.99 21.75
CA SER A 196 -11.04 6.20 22.96
C SER A 196 -9.62 5.62 23.09
N GLN A 197 -9.38 4.81 24.11
CA GLN A 197 -8.11 4.08 24.21
C GLN A 197 -7.83 3.15 23.01
N TRP A 198 -8.86 2.79 22.21
CA TRP A 198 -8.76 1.76 21.18
C TRP A 198 -8.97 2.26 19.74
N ILE A 199 -9.78 3.30 19.54
CA ILE A 199 -10.35 3.65 18.22
C ILE A 199 -10.02 5.10 17.90
N ALA A 200 -9.47 5.35 16.72
CA ALA A 200 -9.21 6.70 16.21
C ALA A 200 -10.41 7.21 15.38
N GLN A 201 -10.97 6.33 14.56
CA GLN A 201 -11.98 6.69 13.59
C GLN A 201 -12.84 5.48 13.19
N LEU A 202 -14.12 5.72 12.98
CA LEU A 202 -15.11 4.77 12.47
C LEU A 202 -15.71 5.32 11.16
N MET A 203 -15.94 4.46 10.17
CA MET A 203 -16.44 4.84 8.83
C MET A 203 -17.36 3.76 8.25
N ASP A 204 -18.31 4.17 7.41
CA ASP A 204 -19.07 3.24 6.58
C ASP A 204 -18.14 2.74 5.48
N ALA A 205 -18.11 1.42 5.28
CA ALA A 205 -17.39 0.75 4.21
C ALA A 205 -18.32 -0.17 3.42
N SER A 206 -19.62 0.11 3.46
CA SER A 206 -20.61 -0.64 2.70
C SER A 206 -20.39 -0.48 1.21
N THR A 207 -20.54 -1.58 0.50
CA THR A 207 -20.61 -1.65 -0.96
C THR A 207 -22.03 -2.07 -1.37
N PRO A 208 -22.34 -2.17 -2.68
CA PRO A 208 -23.60 -2.78 -3.12
C PRO A 208 -23.79 -4.23 -2.64
N HIS A 209 -22.72 -4.93 -2.29
CA HIS A 209 -22.73 -6.36 -1.95
C HIS A 209 -22.45 -6.66 -0.49
N VAL A 210 -21.92 -5.69 0.28
CA VAL A 210 -21.53 -5.89 1.68
C VAL A 210 -22.00 -4.70 2.49
N ASN A 211 -22.60 -4.95 3.66
CA ASN A 211 -22.79 -3.93 4.68
C ASN A 211 -21.64 -4.03 5.67
N ALA A 212 -20.80 -3.00 5.75
CA ALA A 212 -19.63 -3.04 6.61
C ALA A 212 -19.34 -1.70 7.24
N ILE A 213 -18.78 -1.77 8.44
CA ILE A 213 -18.13 -0.64 9.10
C ILE A 213 -16.65 -0.98 9.24
N VAL A 214 -15.80 0.01 8.98
CA VAL A 214 -14.37 -0.10 9.29
C VAL A 214 -13.99 0.86 10.40
N ALA A 215 -13.08 0.43 11.27
CA ALA A 215 -12.47 1.29 12.26
C ALA A 215 -10.94 1.29 12.13
N PHE A 216 -10.34 2.47 12.24
CA PHE A 216 -8.93 2.62 12.51
C PHE A 216 -8.71 2.47 14.01
N THR A 217 -7.89 1.49 14.39
CA THR A 217 -7.71 1.09 15.79
C THR A 217 -6.24 1.02 16.12
N VAL A 218 -5.95 0.99 17.42
CA VAL A 218 -4.62 0.58 17.86
C VAL A 218 -4.36 -0.87 17.41
N PRO A 219 -3.11 -1.20 17.08
CA PRO A 219 -2.71 -2.55 16.72
C PRO A 219 -2.76 -3.48 17.94
N PRO A 220 -2.93 -4.81 17.75
CA PRO A 220 -2.87 -5.77 18.84
C PRO A 220 -1.52 -5.66 19.58
N PRO A 221 -1.50 -5.69 20.93
CA PRO A 221 -0.27 -5.64 21.70
C PRO A 221 0.47 -7.00 21.74
N PHE A 222 -0.03 -8.00 21.02
CA PHE A 222 0.49 -9.36 21.02
C PHE A 222 1.23 -9.65 19.70
N PRO A 223 2.26 -10.53 19.72
CA PRO A 223 2.84 -11.04 18.48
C PRO A 223 1.77 -11.72 17.61
N MET A 224 1.85 -11.50 16.29
CA MET A 224 1.00 -12.17 15.31
C MET A 224 1.85 -12.94 14.31
N THR A 225 1.43 -14.17 13.97
CA THR A 225 2.08 -14.98 12.91
C THR A 225 1.66 -14.55 11.51
N SER A 226 0.53 -13.86 11.39
CA SER A 226 -0.01 -13.27 10.18
C SER A 226 -0.53 -11.87 10.52
N PRO A 227 -0.38 -10.86 9.65
CA PRO A 227 -0.97 -9.54 9.88
C PRO A 227 -2.50 -9.56 9.81
N THR A 228 -3.09 -10.64 9.29
CA THR A 228 -4.54 -10.81 9.12
C THR A 228 -5.11 -11.76 10.16
N TYR A 229 -6.24 -11.38 10.74
CA TYR A 229 -7.08 -12.25 11.57
C TYR A 229 -8.54 -12.11 11.15
N SER A 230 -9.25 -13.23 11.06
CA SER A 230 -10.62 -13.29 10.57
C SER A 230 -11.40 -14.29 11.43
N THR A 231 -12.58 -13.89 11.90
CA THR A 231 -13.41 -14.73 12.79
C THR A 231 -14.89 -14.36 12.72
N SER A 232 -15.76 -15.32 13.04
CA SER A 232 -17.18 -15.06 13.31
C SER A 232 -17.42 -14.65 14.76
N PRO A 233 -18.52 -13.93 15.07
CA PRO A 233 -18.90 -13.64 16.45
C PRO A 233 -19.06 -14.89 17.32
N SER A 234 -19.57 -16.00 16.78
CA SER A 234 -19.72 -17.27 17.50
C SER A 234 -18.37 -17.84 17.92
N GLU A 235 -17.40 -17.90 17.02
CA GLU A 235 -16.05 -18.41 17.32
C GLU A 235 -15.35 -17.48 18.32
N LEU A 236 -15.48 -16.17 18.13
CA LEU A 236 -14.92 -15.18 19.03
C LEU A 236 -15.46 -15.35 20.45
N THR A 237 -16.73 -15.67 20.65
CA THR A 237 -17.29 -15.88 22.02
C THR A 237 -16.79 -17.15 22.70
N GLN A 238 -16.44 -18.19 21.94
CA GLN A 238 -15.98 -19.48 22.47
C GLN A 238 -14.49 -19.47 22.81
N SER A 239 -13.70 -18.60 22.17
CA SER A 239 -12.27 -18.55 22.35
C SER A 239 -11.85 -17.96 23.70
N THR A 240 -10.89 -18.62 24.35
CA THR A 240 -10.28 -18.20 25.61
C THR A 240 -8.93 -17.51 25.42
N SER A 241 -8.46 -17.32 24.18
CA SER A 241 -7.17 -16.70 23.90
C SER A 241 -7.12 -15.23 24.36
N GLU A 242 -5.95 -14.74 24.77
CA GLU A 242 -5.77 -13.34 25.16
C GLU A 242 -6.01 -12.38 23.99
N PHE A 243 -5.65 -12.80 22.77
CA PHE A 243 -5.93 -12.04 21.55
C PHE A 243 -7.44 -11.87 21.33
N ASP A 244 -8.23 -12.94 21.48
CA ASP A 244 -9.68 -12.88 21.30
C ASP A 244 -10.38 -12.13 22.42
N LYS A 245 -9.86 -12.20 23.66
CA LYS A 245 -10.32 -11.33 24.76
C LYS A 245 -10.15 -9.86 24.41
N TRP A 246 -8.95 -9.48 23.98
CA TRP A 246 -8.65 -8.12 23.54
C TRP A 246 -9.55 -7.69 22.36
N LEU A 247 -9.75 -8.58 21.39
CA LEU A 247 -10.58 -8.29 20.23
C LEU A 247 -12.06 -8.09 20.63
N ARG A 248 -12.57 -8.85 21.60
CA ARG A 248 -13.91 -8.63 22.17
C ARG A 248 -14.03 -7.26 22.84
N GLU A 249 -13.02 -6.82 23.59
CA GLU A 249 -13.01 -5.49 24.23
C GLU A 249 -12.97 -4.35 23.20
N LEU A 250 -12.20 -4.52 22.12
CA LEU A 250 -12.18 -3.60 20.99
C LEU A 250 -13.55 -3.51 20.31
N VAL A 251 -14.16 -4.66 19.97
CA VAL A 251 -15.50 -4.70 19.34
C VAL A 251 -16.56 -4.09 20.25
N ALA A 252 -16.53 -4.39 21.55
CA ALA A 252 -17.43 -3.77 22.53
C ALA A 252 -17.26 -2.24 22.60
N SER A 253 -16.03 -1.74 22.44
CA SER A 253 -15.76 -0.30 22.37
C SER A 253 -16.36 0.34 21.12
N ILE A 254 -16.27 -0.33 19.96
CA ILE A 254 -16.92 0.11 18.71
C ILE A 254 -18.44 0.13 18.88
N GLN A 255 -19.00 -0.92 19.46
CA GLN A 255 -20.43 -1.02 19.73
C GLN A 255 -20.92 0.10 20.67
N ALA A 256 -20.19 0.42 21.73
CA ALA A 256 -20.56 1.50 22.66
C ALA A 256 -20.62 2.87 21.95
N ILE A 257 -19.71 3.12 21.01
CA ILE A 257 -19.73 4.31 20.16
C ILE A 257 -20.96 4.29 19.24
N ALA A 258 -21.27 3.13 18.64
CA ALA A 258 -22.45 2.97 17.81
C ALA A 258 -23.74 3.22 18.61
N SER A 259 -23.87 2.68 19.83
CA SER A 259 -25.03 2.87 20.72
C SER A 259 -25.11 4.26 21.37
N SER A 260 -24.29 5.22 20.94
CA SER A 260 -24.35 6.61 21.41
C SER A 260 -25.59 7.34 20.89
N ARG A 261 -25.77 8.61 21.29
CA ARG A 261 -26.90 9.44 20.85
C ARG A 261 -27.08 9.57 19.33
N TYR A 262 -26.07 9.19 18.54
CA TYR A 262 -26.07 9.28 17.09
C TYR A 262 -26.74 8.08 16.40
N PHE A 263 -26.64 6.87 16.96
CA PHE A 263 -27.28 5.67 16.41
C PHE A 263 -27.95 4.89 17.54
N ARG A 264 -29.28 4.77 17.47
CA ARG A 264 -30.04 4.07 18.51
C ARG A 264 -30.05 2.56 18.23
N VAL A 265 -28.92 1.91 18.47
CA VAL A 265 -28.72 0.47 18.24
C VAL A 265 -28.73 -0.27 19.57
N SER A 266 -29.59 -1.29 19.70
CA SER A 266 -29.57 -2.18 20.87
C SER A 266 -28.48 -3.25 20.74
N ASP A 267 -28.05 -3.82 21.88
CA ASP A 267 -27.09 -4.93 21.89
C ASP A 267 -27.61 -6.17 21.14
N SER A 268 -28.91 -6.45 21.26
CA SER A 268 -29.56 -7.53 20.52
C SER A 268 -29.53 -7.30 19.02
N ASP A 269 -29.81 -6.07 18.54
CA ASP A 269 -29.81 -5.76 17.11
C ASP A 269 -28.41 -5.89 16.51
N TRP A 270 -27.40 -5.40 17.23
CA TRP A 270 -26.01 -5.52 16.81
C TRP A 270 -25.57 -6.97 16.68
N LYS A 271 -25.79 -7.80 17.72
CA LYS A 271 -25.40 -9.21 17.73
C LYS A 271 -26.15 -10.04 16.70
N ALA A 272 -27.42 -9.72 16.44
CA ALA A 272 -28.23 -10.43 15.45
C ALA A 272 -27.79 -10.15 14.01
N THR A 273 -27.11 -9.02 13.76
CA THR A 273 -26.74 -8.60 12.40
C THR A 273 -25.26 -8.73 12.10
N LEU A 274 -24.36 -8.71 13.09
CA LEU A 274 -22.92 -8.91 12.89
C LEU A 274 -22.63 -10.35 12.45
N GLU A 275 -22.03 -10.53 11.28
CA GLU A 275 -21.72 -11.86 10.72
C GLU A 275 -20.24 -12.19 10.81
N TYR A 276 -19.40 -11.19 10.58
CA TYR A 276 -17.99 -11.42 10.40
C TYR A 276 -17.13 -10.25 10.85
N LEU A 277 -15.95 -10.60 11.32
CA LEU A 277 -14.95 -9.69 11.82
C LEU A 277 -13.62 -9.99 11.14
N ASP A 278 -13.06 -8.97 10.51
CA ASP A 278 -11.75 -9.00 9.89
C ASP A 278 -10.86 -7.95 10.56
N LEU A 279 -9.62 -8.30 10.88
CA LEU A 279 -8.61 -7.38 11.38
C LEU A 279 -7.34 -7.51 10.56
N TYR A 280 -6.81 -6.37 10.12
CA TYR A 280 -5.49 -6.28 9.53
C TYR A 280 -4.61 -5.36 10.37
N SER A 281 -3.55 -5.91 10.96
CA SER A 281 -2.55 -5.13 11.68
C SER A 281 -1.38 -4.79 10.75
N TRP A 282 -1.30 -3.53 10.34
CA TRP A 282 -0.22 -3.04 9.48
C TRP A 282 1.13 -3.05 10.18
N GLN A 283 1.14 -3.00 11.52
CA GLN A 283 2.35 -3.14 12.33
C GLN A 283 2.96 -4.55 12.22
N HIS A 284 2.14 -5.57 11.99
CA HIS A 284 2.58 -6.96 11.92
C HIS A 284 2.82 -7.45 10.48
N ASP A 285 2.78 -6.54 9.50
CA ASP A 285 3.11 -6.83 8.12
C ASP A 285 4.57 -6.47 7.83
N GLN A 286 5.44 -7.48 7.79
CA GLN A 286 6.88 -7.33 7.58
C GLN A 286 7.27 -6.64 6.25
N PHE A 287 6.36 -6.63 5.27
CA PHE A 287 6.58 -5.98 3.97
C PHE A 287 5.98 -4.58 3.92
N ILE A 288 5.52 -4.06 5.05
CA ILE A 288 5.03 -2.68 5.22
C ILE A 288 5.75 -1.98 6.38
N PHE A 289 5.95 -2.69 7.49
CA PHE A 289 6.58 -2.17 8.69
C PHE A 289 7.75 -3.03 9.15
N SER A 290 8.77 -2.37 9.67
CA SER A 290 9.93 -2.98 10.31
C SER A 290 10.31 -2.12 11.52
N THR A 291 10.63 -2.76 12.64
CA THR A 291 11.17 -2.08 13.83
C THR A 291 12.64 -1.77 13.59
N ASP A 292 12.93 -0.54 13.19
CA ASP A 292 14.27 -0.08 12.82
C ASP A 292 15.00 0.68 13.95
N GLY A 293 14.44 0.67 15.16
CA GLY A 293 14.96 1.41 16.32
C GLY A 293 14.76 2.93 16.25
N ILE A 294 14.39 3.46 15.09
CA ILE A 294 14.04 4.88 14.86
C ILE A 294 12.54 5.07 15.12
N HIS A 295 11.70 4.17 14.62
CA HIS A 295 10.25 4.17 14.85
C HIS A 295 9.88 3.06 15.83
N LYS A 296 9.53 3.45 17.07
CA LYS A 296 9.09 2.51 18.11
C LYS A 296 7.56 2.42 18.14
N PRO A 297 6.96 1.21 18.20
CA PRO A 297 5.53 1.05 18.43
C PRO A 297 5.08 1.81 19.71
N GLY A 298 3.97 2.55 19.64
CA GLY A 298 3.31 3.11 20.83
C GLY A 298 3.81 4.44 21.40
N HIS A 299 4.63 5.23 20.69
CA HIS A 299 4.99 6.61 21.11
C HIS A 299 4.21 7.70 20.35
N ASP A 300 3.95 8.85 21.01
CA ASP A 300 3.08 10.00 20.66
C ASP A 300 3.26 10.71 19.28
N LEU A 301 3.86 10.09 18.27
CA LEU A 301 4.23 10.73 16.99
C LEU A 301 3.45 10.23 15.75
N TYR A 302 2.49 9.33 15.90
CA TYR A 302 1.94 8.58 14.75
C TYR A 302 0.72 9.18 14.03
N TYR A 303 0.23 10.35 14.46
CA TYR A 303 -0.88 11.04 13.78
C TYR A 303 -0.41 12.10 12.76
N GLN A 304 0.90 12.25 12.54
CA GLN A 304 1.42 13.24 11.58
C GLN A 304 1.53 12.61 10.18
N HIS A 305 0.95 13.30 9.19
CA HIS A 305 1.14 12.99 7.78
C HIS A 305 2.64 12.93 7.43
N PRO A 306 3.04 12.12 6.43
CA PRO A 306 4.45 11.82 6.22
C PRO A 306 5.26 13.07 5.95
N ASN A 307 6.47 13.11 6.52
CA ASN A 307 7.60 13.78 5.90
C ASN A 307 7.72 13.24 4.47
N ASP A 308 7.73 14.10 3.47
CA ASP A 308 7.74 13.72 2.06
C ASP A 308 9.16 13.39 1.54
N GLY A 309 10.13 13.35 2.46
CA GLY A 309 11.54 13.11 2.16
C GLY A 309 12.24 14.27 1.49
N GLY A 310 11.54 15.39 1.23
CA GLY A 310 12.06 16.55 0.50
C GLY A 310 12.51 16.22 -0.92
N ASP A 311 13.21 17.19 -1.52
CA ASP A 311 13.65 17.07 -2.92
C ASP A 311 14.69 15.96 -3.14
N VAL A 312 15.43 15.56 -2.09
CA VAL A 312 16.42 14.48 -2.20
C VAL A 312 15.80 13.13 -2.57
N LEU A 313 14.53 12.87 -2.22
CA LEU A 313 13.81 11.68 -2.68
C LEU A 313 13.02 11.91 -3.97
N ARG A 314 13.21 13.06 -4.61
CA ARG A 314 12.72 13.36 -5.95
C ARG A 314 13.81 13.41 -6.99
N GLU A 315 15.05 13.57 -6.55
CA GLU A 315 16.23 13.50 -7.41
C GLU A 315 16.58 12.04 -7.76
N PRO A 316 16.80 11.74 -9.04
CA PRO A 316 17.24 10.42 -9.48
C PRO A 316 18.68 10.13 -9.06
N ILE A 317 18.99 8.85 -8.82
CA ILE A 317 20.38 8.38 -8.66
C ILE A 317 20.96 8.06 -10.03
N ARG A 318 22.13 8.62 -10.28
CA ARG A 318 22.86 8.54 -11.55
C ARG A 318 23.92 7.45 -11.51
N PHE A 319 24.33 6.97 -12.68
CA PHE A 319 25.42 6.00 -12.76
C PHE A 319 26.73 6.60 -12.24
N PRO A 320 27.52 5.88 -11.42
CA PRO A 320 28.78 6.37 -10.89
C PRO A 320 29.79 6.79 -11.99
N ASP A 321 29.84 6.00 -13.07
CA ASP A 321 30.79 6.19 -14.16
C ASP A 321 30.26 7.10 -15.29
N ASP A 322 28.94 7.37 -15.31
CA ASP A 322 28.28 8.25 -16.27
C ASP A 322 27.16 9.05 -15.59
N PRO A 323 27.48 10.22 -14.99
CA PRO A 323 26.50 11.01 -14.28
C PRO A 323 25.41 11.60 -15.20
N THR A 324 25.57 11.53 -16.53
CA THR A 324 24.51 12.00 -17.43
C THR A 324 23.32 11.05 -17.45
N LYS A 325 23.53 9.78 -17.09
CA LYS A 325 22.51 8.72 -17.11
C LYS A 325 21.92 8.45 -15.73
N ILE A 326 20.62 8.15 -15.71
CA ILE A 326 19.87 7.79 -14.51
C ILE A 326 19.79 6.27 -14.40
N GLY A 327 20.11 5.72 -13.23
CA GLY A 327 19.94 4.29 -12.92
C GLY A 327 18.77 4.01 -11.97
N ILE A 328 18.48 4.92 -11.03
CA ILE A 328 17.39 4.71 -10.05
C ILE A 328 16.53 5.97 -9.95
N VAL A 329 15.21 5.77 -9.90
CA VAL A 329 14.21 6.78 -9.57
C VAL A 329 13.40 6.34 -8.36
N PHE A 330 13.05 7.29 -7.48
CA PHE A 330 12.29 6.99 -6.28
C PHE A 330 10.79 7.12 -6.52
N ALA A 331 10.08 6.00 -6.35
CA ALA A 331 8.62 5.92 -6.32
C ALA A 331 8.12 5.90 -4.85
N GLY A 332 6.87 5.51 -4.66
CA GLY A 332 6.23 5.46 -3.34
C GLY A 332 5.51 6.76 -3.01
N SER A 333 4.34 6.65 -2.37
CA SER A 333 3.48 7.79 -2.05
C SER A 333 4.17 8.88 -1.27
N GLU A 334 5.13 8.49 -0.43
CA GLU A 334 5.91 9.35 0.44
C GLU A 334 6.78 10.34 -0.34
N THR A 335 7.05 10.10 -1.62
CA THR A 335 7.87 11.01 -2.44
C THR A 335 7.05 12.11 -3.13
N ASP A 336 5.72 12.05 -3.05
CA ASP A 336 4.85 13.10 -3.58
C ASP A 336 4.75 14.28 -2.60
N ASN A 337 4.86 15.50 -3.11
CA ASN A 337 4.84 16.73 -2.30
C ASN A 337 3.44 17.25 -1.97
N LEU A 338 2.38 16.72 -2.59
CA LEU A 338 1.01 17.22 -2.39
C LEU A 338 0.15 16.25 -1.59
N PHE A 339 0.33 14.95 -1.80
CA PHE A 339 -0.46 13.90 -1.18
C PHE A 339 0.42 12.79 -0.57
N PRO A 340 1.45 13.11 0.24
CA PRO A 340 2.32 12.10 0.82
C PRO A 340 1.53 11.12 1.68
N GLY A 341 1.74 9.82 1.45
CA GLY A 341 1.10 8.73 2.19
C GLY A 341 -0.35 8.40 1.78
N PHE A 342 -0.84 8.96 0.68
CA PHE A 342 -2.17 8.68 0.13
C PHE A 342 -2.11 7.96 -1.22
N VAL A 343 -3.26 7.43 -1.66
CA VAL A 343 -3.44 6.83 -2.99
C VAL A 343 -3.04 7.80 -4.11
N GLU A 344 -3.52 9.05 -4.06
CA GLU A 344 -3.16 10.08 -5.04
C GLU A 344 -1.64 10.30 -5.10
N GLY A 345 -0.97 10.38 -3.95
CA GLY A 345 0.49 10.52 -3.89
C GLY A 345 1.21 9.32 -4.49
N ALA A 346 0.75 8.09 -4.24
CA ALA A 346 1.31 6.89 -4.85
C ALA A 346 1.24 6.96 -6.38
N LEU A 347 0.07 7.34 -6.91
CA LEU A 347 -0.16 7.44 -8.35
C LEU A 347 0.69 8.55 -8.97
N ARG A 348 0.76 9.72 -8.32
CA ARG A 348 1.56 10.87 -8.77
C ARG A 348 3.06 10.57 -8.76
N ALA A 349 3.56 9.93 -7.71
CA ALA A 349 4.95 9.48 -7.63
C ALA A 349 5.30 8.51 -8.77
N GLY A 350 4.43 7.52 -9.04
CA GLY A 350 4.65 6.60 -10.16
C GLY A 350 4.65 7.31 -11.52
N ARG A 351 3.74 8.26 -11.73
CA ARG A 351 3.72 9.09 -12.95
C ARG A 351 5.01 9.89 -13.12
N ARG A 352 5.53 10.50 -12.03
CA ARG A 352 6.79 11.23 -12.02
C ARG A 352 7.97 10.34 -12.43
N CYS A 353 8.06 9.11 -11.90
CA CYS A 353 9.10 8.16 -12.32
C CYS A 353 9.08 7.89 -13.83
N ALA A 354 7.91 7.93 -14.47
CA ALA A 354 7.82 7.78 -15.92
C ALA A 354 8.34 9.01 -16.68
N GLU A 355 8.32 10.21 -16.10
CA GLU A 355 8.89 11.42 -16.71
C GLU A 355 10.42 11.32 -16.84
N ASP A 356 11.08 10.70 -15.86
CA ASP A 356 12.54 10.48 -15.83
C ASP A 356 13.03 9.51 -16.92
N LEU A 357 12.15 8.71 -17.54
CA LEU A 357 12.52 7.84 -18.66
C LEU A 357 13.08 8.59 -19.86
N GLN A 358 12.81 9.89 -19.98
CA GLN A 358 13.36 10.72 -21.05
C GLN A 358 14.90 10.77 -21.03
N HIS A 359 15.53 10.43 -19.91
CA HIS A 359 16.98 10.50 -19.69
C HIS A 359 17.68 9.13 -19.74
N VAL A 360 16.98 8.07 -20.13
CA VAL A 360 17.53 6.70 -20.23
C VAL A 360 18.18 6.42 -21.60
N ASN A 361 18.01 7.34 -22.56
CA ASN A 361 18.56 7.21 -23.92
C ASN A 361 19.96 7.81 -24.08
#